data_AF-A0A3N8QS95-F1
#
_entry.id   AF-A0A3N8QS95-F1
#
_cell.length_a   1.000
_cell.length_b   1.000
_cell.length_c   1.000
_cell.angle_alpha   90.00
_cell.angle_beta   90.00
_cell.angle_gamma   90.00
#
_symmetry.space_group_name_H-M   'P 1'
#
loop_
_entity.id
_entity.type
_entity.pdbx_description
1 polymer ?
#
loop_
_entity_poly.entity_id
_entity_poly.type
_entity_poly.pdbx_seq_one_letter_code
_entity_poly.pdbx_strand_id
1 'polypeptide(L)'
;MTVNQMAQMVGNIDKPAVEGAVEQLAPAAPVPADQPNEHGLRVFVDATQLKKDLQVNPNDLDDAVVSQAPMFVHYAQQAALARRQWEKCKLAADVMESTLDSAWRKKFVLDGQKATEKMVENAVKSDPRMIAAQTKVIEARALYDIANDAREAYMQRKDMIVQVSVDRRREREGQLRIMQAREADNATTSARDRALAAEQTRMQQAS
;
A
#
# COMPACT_ATOMS: atom_id res chain seq x y z
N MET A 1 -73.76 -6.54 -12.84
CA MET A 1 -72.29 -6.57 -12.75
C MET A 1 -71.75 -5.57 -13.75
N THR A 2 -71.31 -4.43 -13.25
CA THR A 2 -70.92 -3.25 -14.04
C THR A 2 -69.51 -2.83 -13.67
N VAL A 3 -68.81 -2.29 -14.67
CA VAL A 3 -67.35 -2.01 -14.75
C VAL A 3 -66.83 -0.99 -13.71
N ASN A 4 -67.66 -0.58 -12.75
CA ASN A 4 -67.34 0.47 -11.78
C ASN A 4 -66.95 -0.03 -10.38
N GLN A 5 -66.48 -1.29 -10.28
CA GLN A 5 -65.87 -1.86 -9.07
C GLN A 5 -64.36 -2.13 -9.23
N MET A 6 -63.73 -1.72 -10.33
CA MET A 6 -62.30 -1.96 -10.59
C MET A 6 -61.36 -0.79 -10.30
N ALA A 7 -61.85 0.35 -9.80
CA ALA A 7 -61.04 1.57 -9.68
C ALA A 7 -60.69 1.99 -8.24
N GLN A 8 -61.09 1.25 -7.21
CA GLN A 8 -60.76 1.60 -5.83
C GLN A 8 -60.48 0.36 -4.99
N MET A 9 -59.26 -0.17 -5.12
CA MET A 9 -58.46 -0.70 -4.00
C MET A 9 -57.03 -0.90 -4.52
N VAL A 10 -56.47 0.21 -4.99
CA VAL A 10 -55.03 0.42 -5.06
C VAL A 10 -54.58 0.61 -3.62
N GLY A 11 -54.02 -0.43 -3.01
CA GLY A 11 -53.55 -0.39 -1.63
C GLY A 11 -52.73 -1.64 -1.30
N ASN A 12 -51.46 -1.42 -0.98
CA ASN A 12 -50.50 -2.37 -0.45
C ASN A 12 -50.10 -3.55 -1.35
N ILE A 13 -49.21 -3.26 -2.31
CA ILE A 13 -48.16 -4.21 -2.66
C ILE A 13 -46.96 -3.84 -1.77
N ASP A 14 -46.83 -4.55 -0.66
CA ASP A 14 -45.64 -4.53 0.17
C ASP A 14 -44.44 -4.92 -0.70
N LYS A 15 -43.56 -3.95 -0.92
CA LYS A 15 -42.17 -4.20 -1.34
C LYS A 15 -41.56 -5.15 -0.31
N PRO A 16 -40.96 -6.29 -0.69
CA PRO A 16 -40.03 -6.95 0.21
C PRO A 16 -38.85 -5.99 0.37
N ALA A 17 -38.66 -5.51 1.60
CA ALA A 17 -37.51 -4.75 2.01
C ALA A 17 -36.25 -5.60 1.81
N VAL A 18 -35.56 -5.41 0.69
CA VAL A 18 -34.17 -5.84 0.49
C VAL A 18 -33.27 -4.66 0.87
N GLU A 19 -33.43 -4.20 2.12
CA GLU A 19 -32.55 -3.24 2.77
C GLU A 19 -32.14 -3.87 4.10
N GLY A 20 -31.02 -4.60 4.11
CA GLY A 20 -30.51 -5.18 5.34
C GLY A 20 -29.68 -6.44 5.15
N ALA A 21 -28.53 -6.32 4.47
CA ALA A 21 -27.33 -7.13 4.72
C ALA A 21 -26.20 -6.71 3.76
N VAL A 22 -25.90 -5.41 3.70
CA VAL A 22 -24.49 -5.05 3.52
C VAL A 22 -23.95 -5.01 4.93
N GLU A 23 -23.57 -6.19 5.42
CA GLU A 23 -22.74 -6.30 6.60
C GLU A 23 -21.52 -5.44 6.30
N GLN A 24 -21.50 -4.24 6.88
CA GLN A 24 -20.32 -3.42 6.95
C GLN A 24 -19.28 -4.30 7.63
N LEU A 25 -18.43 -4.95 6.83
CA LEU A 25 -17.16 -5.47 7.31
C LEU A 25 -16.49 -4.26 7.95
N ALA A 26 -16.57 -4.17 9.28
CA ALA A 26 -15.71 -3.32 10.06
C ALA A 26 -14.29 -3.54 9.52
N PRO A 27 -13.47 -2.49 9.35
CA PRO A 27 -12.10 -2.69 8.91
C PRO A 27 -11.46 -3.66 9.90
N ALA A 28 -11.23 -4.90 9.43
CA ALA A 28 -10.65 -5.94 10.25
C ALA A 28 -9.39 -5.34 10.88
N ALA A 29 -9.32 -5.37 12.20
CA ALA A 29 -8.17 -4.82 12.91
C ALA A 29 -6.90 -5.36 12.24
N PRO A 30 -5.92 -4.50 11.91
CA PRO A 30 -4.75 -4.92 11.15
C PRO A 30 -4.10 -6.08 11.87
N VAL A 31 -4.07 -7.24 11.22
CA VAL A 31 -3.53 -8.45 11.81
C VAL A 31 -2.05 -8.20 12.11
N PRO A 32 -1.61 -8.41 13.37
CA PRO A 32 -0.21 -8.24 13.72
C PRO A 32 0.67 -9.15 12.85
N ALA A 33 1.84 -8.66 12.43
CA ALA A 33 2.81 -9.48 11.73
C ALA A 33 3.12 -10.76 12.55
N ASP A 34 3.35 -11.87 11.85
CA ASP A 34 3.63 -13.21 12.39
C ASP A 34 2.48 -14.00 13.00
N GLN A 35 1.25 -13.51 12.97
CA GLN A 35 0.08 -14.33 13.33
C GLN A 35 -0.48 -15.09 12.11
N PRO A 36 -0.92 -16.34 12.29
CA PRO A 36 -1.66 -17.05 11.26
C PRO A 36 -3.02 -16.37 11.06
N ASN A 37 -3.37 -16.07 9.81
CA ASN A 37 -4.71 -15.61 9.46
C ASN A 37 -5.75 -16.74 9.60
N GLU A 38 -7.02 -16.45 9.32
CA GLU A 38 -8.14 -17.41 9.36
C GLU A 38 -7.91 -18.67 8.52
N HIS A 39 -7.01 -18.60 7.54
CA HIS A 39 -6.66 -19.69 6.63
C HIS A 39 -5.35 -20.41 7.01
N GLY A 40 -4.72 -20.05 8.13
CA GLY A 40 -3.46 -20.61 8.62
C GLY A 40 -2.21 -20.09 7.90
N LEU A 41 -2.34 -18.97 7.18
CA LEU A 41 -1.26 -18.32 6.43
C LEU A 41 -0.56 -17.29 7.31
N ARG A 42 0.77 -17.23 7.25
CA ARG A 42 1.54 -16.23 7.98
C ARG A 42 1.35 -14.86 7.33
N VAL A 43 1.04 -13.86 8.15
CA VAL A 43 1.06 -12.43 7.77
C VAL A 43 2.48 -11.90 7.94
N PHE A 44 3.03 -11.28 6.90
CA PHE A 44 4.43 -10.83 6.87
C PHE A 44 4.61 -9.32 7.11
N VAL A 45 3.56 -8.53 6.89
CA VAL A 45 3.59 -7.07 6.99
C VAL A 45 2.40 -6.58 7.79
N ASP A 46 2.66 -5.79 8.82
CA ASP A 46 1.64 -5.03 9.55
C ASP A 46 1.49 -3.65 8.91
N ALA A 47 0.27 -3.33 8.45
CA ALA A 47 -0.07 -2.06 7.84
C ALA A 47 0.14 -0.86 8.79
N THR A 48 -0.11 -1.05 10.08
CA THR A 48 0.06 0.02 11.09
C THR A 48 1.53 0.35 11.28
N GLN A 49 2.36 -0.69 11.38
CA GLN A 49 3.80 -0.53 11.50
C GLN A 49 4.41 0.04 10.22
N LEU A 50 4.01 -0.48 9.04
CA LEU A 50 4.45 0.03 7.75
C LEU A 50 4.15 1.53 7.60
N LYS A 51 2.96 1.99 8.00
CA LYS A 51 2.60 3.41 7.96
C LYS A 51 3.54 4.26 8.82
N LYS A 52 3.96 3.77 9.99
CA LYS A 52 4.90 4.47 10.87
C LYS A 52 6.29 4.50 10.25
N ASP A 53 6.77 3.37 9.75
CA ASP A 53 8.13 3.25 9.22
C ASP A 53 8.33 4.02 7.90
N LEU A 54 7.26 4.20 7.12
CA LEU A 54 7.28 5.02 5.91
C LEU A 54 7.30 6.53 6.20
N GLN A 55 6.98 6.97 7.42
CA GLN A 55 7.03 8.40 7.74
C GLN A 55 8.47 8.93 7.61
N VAL A 56 8.57 10.14 7.08
CA VAL A 56 9.81 10.89 7.01
C VAL A 56 9.62 12.15 7.80
N ASN A 57 10.44 12.33 8.83
CA ASN A 57 10.51 13.58 9.56
C ASN A 57 11.35 14.57 8.75
N PRO A 58 10.78 15.69 8.25
CA PRO A 58 11.57 16.67 7.53
C PRO A 58 12.71 17.19 8.40
N ASN A 59 12.53 17.38 9.70
CA ASN A 59 13.55 17.97 10.57
C ASN A 59 14.78 17.08 10.78
N ASP A 60 14.67 15.79 10.48
CA ASP A 60 15.73 14.80 10.67
C ASP A 60 15.86 13.90 9.43
N LEU A 61 16.48 14.46 8.39
CA LEU A 61 16.69 13.75 7.13
C LEU A 61 17.87 12.79 7.18
N ASP A 62 18.86 13.06 8.03
CA ASP A 62 20.07 12.24 8.10
C ASP A 62 19.71 10.83 8.59
N ASP A 63 18.91 10.72 9.64
CA ASP A 63 18.38 9.44 10.11
C ASP A 63 17.45 8.78 9.07
N ALA A 64 16.64 9.56 8.36
CA ALA A 64 15.76 9.04 7.31
C ALA A 64 16.54 8.42 6.13
N VAL A 65 17.69 9.01 5.76
CA VAL A 65 18.58 8.52 4.70
C VAL A 65 19.31 7.25 5.15
N VAL A 66 19.85 7.25 6.38
CA VAL A 66 20.57 6.09 6.92
C VAL A 66 19.64 4.89 7.10
N SER A 67 18.43 5.12 7.60
CA SER A 67 17.43 4.05 7.84
C SER A 67 16.78 3.51 6.56
N GLN A 68 16.84 4.23 5.44
CA GLN A 68 16.16 3.85 4.19
C GLN A 68 16.59 2.46 3.67
N ALA A 69 17.90 2.21 3.57
CA ALA A 69 18.43 0.95 3.04
C ALA A 69 18.12 -0.27 3.93
N PRO A 70 18.38 -0.26 5.25
CA PRO A 70 18.06 -1.41 6.09
C PRO A 70 16.55 -1.70 6.16
N MET A 71 15.69 -0.67 6.19
CA MET A 71 14.24 -0.88 6.16
C MET A 71 13.79 -1.46 4.81
N PHE A 72 14.31 -0.97 3.69
CA PHE A 72 14.01 -1.57 2.38
C PHE A 72 14.37 -3.05 2.33
N VAL A 73 15.56 -3.43 2.83
CA VAL A 73 15.99 -4.85 2.85
C VAL A 73 15.06 -5.69 3.73
N HIS A 74 14.65 -5.17 4.89
CA HIS A 74 13.71 -5.85 5.77
C HIS A 74 12.40 -6.19 5.04
N TYR A 75 11.74 -5.21 4.43
CA TYR A 75 10.48 -5.43 3.72
C TYR A 75 10.66 -6.22 2.41
N ALA A 76 11.81 -6.09 1.73
CA ALA A 76 12.13 -6.94 0.58
C ALA A 76 12.26 -8.42 0.98
N GLN A 77 12.84 -8.72 2.13
CA GLN A 77 12.88 -10.07 2.69
C GLN A 77 11.47 -10.59 3.01
N GLN A 78 10.63 -9.77 3.62
CA GLN A 78 9.24 -10.14 3.90
C GLN A 78 8.46 -10.46 2.61
N ALA A 79 8.61 -9.63 1.57
CA ALA A 79 8.01 -9.88 0.26
C ALA A 79 8.49 -11.21 -0.36
N ALA A 80 9.78 -11.53 -0.25
CA ALA A 80 10.32 -12.80 -0.73
C ALA A 80 9.76 -14.01 0.03
N LEU A 81 9.59 -13.90 1.35
CA LEU A 81 8.98 -14.96 2.17
C LEU A 81 7.49 -15.15 1.84
N ALA A 82 6.75 -14.06 1.66
CA ALA A 82 5.35 -14.09 1.25
C ALA A 82 5.18 -14.72 -0.14
N ARG A 83 6.05 -14.37 -1.09
CA ARG A 83 6.09 -15.00 -2.41
C ARG A 83 6.28 -16.50 -2.32
N ARG A 84 7.25 -16.94 -1.50
CA ARG A 84 7.50 -18.38 -1.27
C ARG A 84 6.27 -19.08 -0.70
N GLN A 85 5.52 -18.44 0.20
CA GLN A 85 4.29 -18.99 0.75
C GLN A 85 3.21 -19.14 -0.33
N TRP A 86 3.01 -18.11 -1.16
CA TRP A 86 2.07 -18.17 -2.28
C TRP A 86 2.43 -19.28 -3.28
N GLU A 87 3.69 -19.39 -3.68
CA GLU A 87 4.16 -20.43 -4.61
C GLU A 87 3.95 -21.84 -4.03
N LYS A 88 4.16 -22.02 -2.71
CA LYS A 88 3.87 -23.29 -2.02
C LYS A 88 2.38 -23.61 -1.99
N CYS A 89 1.52 -22.63 -1.70
CA CYS A 89 0.07 -22.83 -1.71
C CYS A 89 -0.43 -23.19 -3.11
N LYS A 90 0.11 -22.53 -4.15
CA LYS A 90 -0.21 -22.84 -5.55
C LYS A 90 0.16 -24.28 -5.90
N LEU A 91 1.39 -24.69 -5.60
CA LEU A 91 1.83 -26.08 -5.82
C LEU A 91 0.94 -27.09 -5.07
N ALA A 92 0.57 -26.77 -3.82
CA ALA A 92 -0.31 -27.64 -3.03
C ALA A 92 -1.72 -27.75 -3.64
N ALA A 93 -2.26 -26.67 -4.22
CA ALA A 93 -3.54 -26.69 -4.92
C ALA A 93 -3.46 -27.54 -6.21
N ASP A 94 -2.40 -27.40 -7.01
CA ASP A 94 -2.19 -28.18 -8.23
C ASP A 94 -2.09 -29.71 -7.93
N VAL A 95 -1.39 -30.06 -6.84
CA VAL A 95 -1.32 -31.44 -6.36
C VAL A 95 -2.69 -31.92 -5.89
N MET A 96 -3.44 -31.10 -5.16
CA MET A 96 -4.78 -31.46 -4.69
C MET A 96 -5.74 -31.69 -5.86
N GLU A 97 -5.72 -30.83 -6.88
CA GLU A 97 -6.50 -30.97 -8.11
C GLU A 97 -6.22 -32.32 -8.78
N SER A 98 -4.95 -32.66 -8.95
CA SER A 98 -4.53 -33.94 -9.55
C SER A 98 -5.02 -35.16 -8.75
N THR A 99 -4.98 -35.07 -7.41
CA THR A 99 -5.48 -36.15 -6.55
C THR A 99 -7.00 -36.29 -6.60
N LEU A 100 -7.73 -35.17 -6.67
CA LEU A 100 -9.18 -35.15 -6.75
C LEU A 100 -9.67 -35.64 -8.12
N ASP A 101 -9.01 -35.24 -9.21
CA ASP A 101 -9.31 -35.74 -10.56
C ASP A 101 -9.26 -37.28 -10.59
N SER A 102 -8.16 -37.85 -10.08
CA SER A 102 -8.00 -39.31 -9.99
C SER A 102 -9.06 -39.97 -9.11
N ALA A 103 -9.46 -39.33 -8.01
CA ALA A 103 -10.46 -39.87 -7.08
C ALA A 103 -11.87 -39.83 -7.71
N TRP A 104 -12.24 -38.73 -8.35
CA TRP A 104 -13.53 -38.56 -9.01
C TRP A 104 -13.67 -39.47 -10.24
N ARG A 105 -12.61 -39.67 -11.03
CA ARG A 105 -12.61 -40.68 -12.13
C ARG A 105 -12.91 -42.08 -11.60
N LYS A 106 -12.25 -42.51 -10.53
CA LYS A 106 -12.50 -43.82 -9.90
C LYS A 106 -13.93 -43.93 -9.39
N LYS A 107 -14.45 -42.86 -8.78
CA LYS A 107 -15.82 -42.81 -8.27
C LYS A 107 -16.86 -42.96 -9.40
N PHE A 108 -16.72 -42.22 -10.50
CA PHE A 108 -17.64 -42.35 -11.63
C PHE A 108 -17.63 -43.75 -12.27
N VAL A 109 -16.45 -44.40 -12.34
CA VAL A 109 -16.35 -45.79 -12.81
C VAL A 109 -17.06 -46.75 -11.85
N LEU A 110 -16.90 -46.57 -10.53
CA LEU A 110 -17.60 -47.38 -9.52
C LEU A 110 -19.12 -47.18 -9.57
N ASP A 111 -19.58 -45.96 -9.83
CA ASP A 111 -20.99 -45.61 -9.97
C ASP A 111 -21.59 -46.06 -11.32
N GLY A 112 -20.81 -46.74 -12.17
CA GLY A 112 -21.23 -47.25 -13.47
C GLY A 112 -21.46 -46.16 -14.52
N GLN A 113 -21.00 -44.93 -14.26
CA GLN A 113 -21.15 -43.79 -15.16
C GLN A 113 -19.92 -43.64 -16.07
N LYS A 114 -20.14 -43.30 -17.33
CA LYS A 114 -19.06 -42.94 -18.24
C LYS A 114 -18.47 -41.59 -17.79
N ALA A 115 -17.32 -41.64 -17.12
CA ALA A 115 -16.58 -40.45 -16.73
C ALA A 115 -16.20 -39.63 -17.97
N THR A 116 -16.90 -38.53 -18.23
CA THR A 116 -16.48 -37.56 -19.24
C THR A 116 -15.55 -36.54 -18.60
N GLU A 117 -14.58 -36.04 -19.37
CA GLU A 117 -13.59 -35.07 -18.88
C GLU A 117 -14.26 -33.87 -18.20
N LYS A 118 -15.31 -33.33 -18.83
CA LYS A 118 -16.07 -32.18 -18.32
C LYS A 118 -16.81 -32.48 -17.02
N MET A 119 -17.30 -33.71 -16.82
CA MET A 119 -17.96 -34.10 -15.57
C MET A 119 -16.96 -34.18 -14.42
N VAL A 120 -15.77 -34.72 -14.67
CA VAL A 120 -14.70 -34.82 -13.66
C VAL A 120 -14.21 -33.43 -13.29
N GLU A 121 -13.91 -32.57 -14.27
CA GLU A 121 -13.49 -31.19 -14.02
C GLU A 121 -14.51 -30.41 -13.18
N ASN A 122 -15.80 -30.52 -13.50
CA ASN A 122 -16.86 -29.84 -12.74
C ASN A 122 -16.97 -30.39 -11.31
N ALA A 123 -16.82 -31.70 -11.12
CA ALA A 123 -16.84 -32.33 -9.81
C ALA A 123 -15.62 -31.91 -8.96
N VAL A 124 -14.43 -31.82 -9.56
CA VAL A 124 -13.22 -31.35 -8.88
C VAL A 124 -13.35 -29.88 -8.48
N LYS A 125 -13.83 -29.01 -9.39
CA LYS A 125 -14.02 -27.57 -9.12
C LYS A 125 -15.07 -27.29 -8.04
N SER A 126 -16.10 -28.13 -7.93
CA SER A 126 -17.14 -28.01 -6.91
C SER A 126 -16.80 -28.71 -5.59
N ASP A 127 -15.68 -29.45 -5.53
CA ASP A 127 -15.27 -30.14 -4.31
C ASP A 127 -14.88 -29.11 -3.23
N PRO A 128 -15.45 -29.19 -2.01
CA PRO A 128 -15.13 -28.27 -0.91
C PRO A 128 -13.63 -28.20 -0.59
N ARG A 129 -12.89 -29.29 -0.80
CA ARG A 129 -11.44 -29.34 -0.58
C ARG A 129 -10.70 -28.49 -1.60
N MET A 130 -11.11 -28.56 -2.87
CA MET A 130 -10.53 -27.76 -3.94
C MET A 130 -10.85 -26.28 -3.76
N ILE A 131 -12.09 -25.96 -3.38
CA ILE A 131 -12.50 -24.59 -3.06
C ILE A 131 -11.64 -24.03 -1.92
N ALA A 132 -11.49 -24.77 -0.82
CA ALA A 132 -10.66 -24.34 0.31
C ALA A 132 -9.18 -24.16 -0.06
N ALA A 133 -8.63 -25.02 -0.94
CA ALA A 133 -7.27 -24.88 -1.44
C ALA A 133 -7.11 -23.62 -2.31
N GLN A 134 -8.05 -23.36 -3.21
CA GLN A 134 -8.03 -22.16 -4.06
C GLN A 134 -8.21 -20.87 -3.24
N THR A 135 -9.12 -20.85 -2.25
CA THR A 135 -9.24 -19.73 -1.31
C THR A 135 -7.91 -19.46 -0.62
N LYS A 136 -7.20 -20.49 -0.15
CA LYS A 136 -5.86 -20.33 0.44
C LYS A 136 -4.85 -19.74 -0.54
N VAL A 137 -4.90 -20.11 -1.83
CA VAL A 137 -4.00 -19.53 -2.85
C VAL A 137 -4.29 -18.04 -3.05
N ILE A 138 -5.57 -17.66 -3.12
CA ILE A 138 -6.01 -16.27 -3.28
C ILE A 138 -5.53 -15.43 -2.09
N GLU A 139 -5.74 -15.92 -0.88
CA GLU A 139 -5.32 -15.24 0.36
C GLU A 139 -3.80 -15.13 0.46
N ALA A 140 -3.06 -16.19 0.12
CA ALA A 140 -1.60 -16.14 0.09
C ALA A 140 -1.07 -15.14 -0.95
N ARG A 141 -1.76 -15.00 -2.08
CA ARG A 141 -1.44 -14.00 -3.10
C ARG A 141 -1.70 -12.58 -2.58
N ALA A 142 -2.84 -12.34 -1.94
CA ALA A 142 -3.15 -11.04 -1.36
C ALA A 142 -2.08 -10.60 -0.34
N LEU A 143 -1.63 -11.52 0.53
CA LEU A 143 -0.53 -11.25 1.47
C LEU A 143 0.81 -10.96 0.78
N TYR A 144 1.10 -11.64 -0.33
CA TYR A 144 2.27 -11.35 -1.14
C TYR A 144 2.18 -9.96 -1.79
N ASP A 145 1.03 -9.61 -2.36
CA ASP A 145 0.82 -8.32 -3.02
C ASP A 145 1.00 -7.18 -2.01
N ILE A 146 0.45 -7.29 -0.79
CA ILE A 146 0.67 -6.32 0.30
C ILE A 146 2.16 -6.16 0.65
N ALA A 147 2.89 -7.27 0.75
CA ALA A 147 4.32 -7.22 1.07
C ALA A 147 5.16 -6.66 -0.10
N ASN A 148 4.76 -6.92 -1.34
CA ASN A 148 5.39 -6.35 -2.53
C ASN A 148 5.13 -4.83 -2.61
N ASP A 149 3.91 -4.39 -2.34
CA ASP A 149 3.54 -2.97 -2.31
C ASP A 149 4.30 -2.24 -1.19
N ALA A 150 4.50 -2.88 -0.03
CA ALA A 150 5.34 -2.34 1.03
C ALA A 150 6.78 -2.09 0.55
N ARG A 151 7.38 -3.04 -0.17
CA ARG A 151 8.71 -2.87 -0.78
C ARG A 151 8.72 -1.69 -1.77
N GLU A 152 7.69 -1.56 -2.60
CA GLU A 152 7.58 -0.47 -3.58
C GLU A 152 7.37 0.89 -2.93
N ALA A 153 6.62 0.96 -1.83
CA ALA A 153 6.47 2.17 -1.03
C ALA A 153 7.83 2.69 -0.52
N TYR A 154 8.76 1.81 -0.18
CA TYR A 154 10.13 2.22 0.16
C TYR A 154 10.91 2.77 -1.03
N MET A 155 10.64 2.32 -2.27
CA MET A 155 11.24 2.94 -3.45
C MET A 155 10.74 4.37 -3.63
N GLN A 156 9.44 4.60 -3.43
CA GLN A 156 8.84 5.94 -3.46
C GLN A 156 9.37 6.83 -2.32
N ARG A 157 9.52 6.28 -1.11
CA ARG A 157 10.11 6.96 0.04
C ARG A 157 11.53 7.44 -0.25
N LYS A 158 12.35 6.60 -0.90
CA LYS A 158 13.71 6.96 -1.32
C LYS A 158 13.70 8.17 -2.26
N ASP A 159 12.84 8.16 -3.27
CA ASP A 159 12.75 9.26 -4.24
C ASP A 159 12.31 10.57 -3.56
N MET A 160 11.34 10.49 -2.64
CA MET A 160 10.93 11.63 -1.83
C MET A 160 12.07 12.18 -0.97
N ILE A 161 12.83 11.33 -0.27
CA ILE A 161 13.98 11.75 0.56
C ILE A 161 15.02 12.46 -0.30
N VAL A 162 15.32 11.92 -1.49
CA VAL A 162 16.26 12.54 -2.44
C VAL A 162 15.78 13.92 -2.85
N GLN A 163 14.50 14.06 -3.21
CA GLN A 163 13.92 15.33 -3.63
C GLN A 163 14.00 16.38 -2.51
N VAL A 164 13.56 16.03 -1.29
CA VAL A 164 13.62 16.95 -0.13
C VAL A 164 15.06 17.34 0.19
N SER A 165 16.01 16.40 0.07
CA SER A 165 17.43 16.67 0.31
C SER A 165 18.07 17.58 -0.75
N VAL A 166 17.58 17.55 -1.99
CA VAL A 166 18.00 18.46 -3.05
C VAL A 166 17.43 19.85 -2.80
N ASP A 167 16.14 19.94 -2.47
CA ASP A 167 15.47 21.21 -2.22
C ASP A 167 16.09 21.96 -1.03
N ARG A 168 16.41 21.26 0.06
CA ARG A 168 17.14 21.85 1.19
C ARG A 168 18.51 22.41 0.84
N ARG A 169 19.25 21.71 -0.03
CA ARG A 169 20.55 22.20 -0.48
C ARG A 169 20.39 23.47 -1.32
N ARG A 170 19.41 23.49 -2.22
CA ARG A 170 19.08 24.67 -3.02
C ARG A 170 18.65 25.85 -2.16
N GLU A 171 17.82 25.64 -1.15
CA GLU A 171 17.40 26.68 -0.20
C GLU A 171 18.59 27.25 0.57
N ARG A 172 19.47 26.39 1.10
CA ARG A 172 20.69 26.82 1.82
C ARG A 172 21.62 27.62 0.91
N GLU A 173 21.85 27.17 -0.32
CA GLU A 173 22.65 27.90 -1.30
C GLU A 173 22.03 29.26 -1.66
N GLY A 174 20.71 29.32 -1.83
CA GLY A 174 19.98 30.56 -2.09
C GLY A 174 20.10 31.56 -0.94
N GLN A 175 19.96 31.09 0.31
CA GLN A 175 20.15 31.91 1.51
C GLN A 175 21.58 32.47 1.60
N LEU A 176 22.59 31.64 1.33
CA LEU A 176 23.99 32.08 1.33
C LEU A 176 24.24 33.15 0.26
N ARG A 177 23.68 33.01 -0.95
CA ARG A 177 23.80 34.04 -2.00
C ARG A 177 23.17 35.37 -1.59
N ILE A 178 21.99 35.33 -0.95
CA ILE A 178 21.31 36.53 -0.45
C ILE A 178 22.12 37.19 0.68
N MET A 179 22.68 36.41 1.59
CA MET A 179 23.55 36.92 2.66
C MET A 179 24.80 37.61 2.08
N GLN A 180 25.49 36.96 1.14
CA GLN A 180 26.65 37.53 0.46
C GLN A 180 26.32 38.82 -0.29
N ALA A 181 25.19 38.88 -0.99
CA ALA A 181 24.72 40.08 -1.67
C ALA A 181 24.46 41.23 -0.67
N ARG A 182 23.77 40.93 0.44
CA ARG A 182 23.52 41.92 1.50
C ARG A 182 24.81 42.41 2.17
N GLU A 183 25.77 41.52 2.40
CA GLU A 183 27.07 41.89 2.95
C GLU A 183 27.86 42.81 2.01
N ALA A 184 27.84 42.52 0.70
CA ALA A 184 28.43 43.38 -0.32
C ALA A 184 27.76 44.75 -0.37
N ASP A 185 26.42 44.79 -0.39
CA ASP A 185 25.65 46.04 -0.37
C ASP A 185 25.99 46.87 0.88
N ASN A 186 25.95 46.26 2.06
CA ASN A 186 26.32 46.91 3.32
C ASN A 186 27.78 47.45 3.31
N ALA A 187 28.71 46.71 2.71
CA ALA A 187 30.10 47.16 2.56
C ALA A 187 30.20 48.39 1.64
N THR A 188 29.43 48.44 0.56
CA THR A 188 29.41 49.60 -0.34
C THR A 188 28.74 50.82 0.29
N THR A 189 27.62 50.65 1.00
CA THR A 189 26.93 51.73 1.72
C THR A 189 27.84 52.29 2.82
N SER A 190 28.45 51.44 3.65
CA SER A 190 29.36 51.89 4.70
C SER A 190 30.65 52.54 4.16
N ALA A 191 31.14 52.14 2.98
CA ALA A 191 32.24 52.83 2.31
C ALA A 191 31.82 54.23 1.82
N ARG A 192 30.63 54.34 1.22
CA ARG A 192 30.05 55.61 0.79
C ARG A 192 29.83 56.56 1.97
N ASP A 193 29.25 56.08 3.06
CA ASP A 193 28.97 56.89 4.24
C ASP A 193 30.26 57.39 4.91
N ARG A 194 31.31 56.55 4.99
CA ARG A 194 32.64 56.97 5.46
C ARG A 194 33.27 58.04 4.57
N ALA A 195 33.13 57.90 3.24
CA ALA A 195 33.64 58.89 2.31
C ALA A 195 32.94 60.25 2.48
N LEU A 196 31.60 60.24 2.60
CA LEU A 196 30.80 61.44 2.84
C LEU A 196 31.13 62.10 4.19
N ALA A 197 31.29 61.31 5.25
CA ALA A 197 31.66 61.82 6.57
C ALA A 197 33.07 62.46 6.57
N ALA A 198 34.04 61.86 5.86
CA ALA A 198 35.38 62.41 5.71
C ALA A 198 35.37 63.75 4.94
N GLU A 199 34.52 63.86 3.92
CA GLU A 199 34.35 65.09 3.16
C GLU A 199 33.72 66.21 3.98
N GLN A 200 32.68 65.90 4.76
CA GLN A 200 32.04 66.85 5.69
C GLN A 200 33.02 67.35 6.76
N THR A 201 33.86 66.47 7.30
CA THR A 201 34.88 66.83 8.29
C THR A 201 35.92 67.79 7.71
N ARG A 202 36.34 67.57 6.45
CA ARG A 202 37.26 68.48 5.75
C ARG A 202 36.65 69.85 5.50
N MET A 203 35.37 69.94 5.17
CA MET A 203 34.69 71.23 4.98
C MET A 203 34.57 72.01 6.30
N GLN A 204 34.34 71.33 7.43
CA GLN A 204 34.26 71.98 8.75
C GLN A 204 35.61 72.51 9.26
N GLN A 205 36.74 71.90 8.85
CA GLN A 205 38.08 72.37 9.21
C GLN A 205 38.60 73.52 8.32
N ALA A 206 37.91 73.81 7.21
CA ALA A 206 38.27 74.86 6.26
C ALA A 206 37.47 76.17 6.46
N SER A 207 36.52 76.19 7.41
CA SER A 207 35.76 77.37 7.84
C SER A 207 36.29 77.91 9.17
#